data_AF-A0A3R7NX27-F1
#
_entry.id   AF-A0A3R7NX27-F1
#
_cell.length_a   1.000
_cell.length_b   1.000
_cell.length_c   1.000
_cell.angle_alpha   90.00
_cell.angle_beta   90.00
_cell.angle_gamma   90.00
#
_symmetry.space_group_name_H-M   'P 1'
#
loop_
_entity.id
_entity.type
_entity.pdbx_description
1 polymer ?
#
loop_
_entity_poly.entity_id
_entity_poly.type
_entity_poly.pdbx_seq_one_letter_code
_entity_poly.pdbx_strand_id
1 'polypeptide(L)'
;MSSWNNPVQDTVLPSTNPYGNYTVVDTVPENMLHMVHAHWYQFPPMNPLWYGLLGFWMTVMGTLSVAGNFVVIWVFMNTKSLRTPANLLVVNLAISDFFMMLTMTPPLLVNAYWGTWILGAFFCEVYAFLGSFFGCVSIWSMVFITADRYNVIVKGVAAEPLTSGGAMMRIAGTWAFTLAWCLPPFFGWNRYVPEGNMLACERNEHGAWVATQGGGVEMMNFLLKELVGR
;
A
#
# COMPACT_ATOMS: atom_id res chain seq x y z
N MET A 1 -17.60 2.14 -38.42
CA MET A 1 -16.71 2.63 -37.34
C MET A 1 -17.41 3.81 -36.66
N SER A 2 -18.29 3.53 -35.70
CA SER A 2 -19.07 4.56 -34.97
C SER A 2 -19.88 3.94 -33.82
N SER A 3 -19.22 3.19 -32.94
CA SER A 3 -19.86 2.64 -31.74
C SER A 3 -18.86 2.53 -30.58
N TRP A 4 -18.21 3.65 -30.30
CA TRP A 4 -17.58 3.93 -29.00
C TRP A 4 -18.26 5.19 -28.44
N ASN A 5 -19.59 5.16 -28.37
CA ASN A 5 -20.33 6.18 -27.64
C ASN A 5 -20.13 5.92 -26.15
N ASN A 6 -19.53 6.92 -25.50
CA ASN A 6 -19.31 7.05 -24.08
C ASN A 6 -20.52 6.57 -23.26
N PRO A 7 -20.42 5.54 -22.40
CA PRO A 7 -21.53 5.15 -21.54
C PRO A 7 -21.81 6.16 -20.40
N VAL A 8 -21.12 7.31 -20.34
CA VAL A 8 -21.18 8.25 -19.20
C VAL A 8 -21.72 9.64 -19.60
N GLN A 9 -21.86 9.98 -20.88
CA GLN A 9 -22.12 11.36 -21.31
C GLN A 9 -23.62 11.72 -21.47
N ASP A 10 -24.55 10.75 -21.56
CA ASP A 10 -25.95 11.04 -21.93
C ASP A 10 -26.94 11.17 -20.75
N THR A 11 -26.45 11.16 -19.52
CA THR A 11 -27.22 11.62 -18.36
C THR A 11 -26.47 12.79 -17.75
N VAL A 12 -27.00 14.00 -17.94
CA VAL A 12 -26.68 15.14 -17.07
C VAL A 12 -27.17 14.76 -15.68
N LEU A 13 -26.34 14.04 -14.93
CA LEU A 13 -26.56 13.80 -13.52
C LEU A 13 -26.46 15.18 -12.83
N PRO A 14 -27.42 15.54 -11.97
CA PRO A 14 -27.39 16.82 -11.29
C PRO A 14 -26.07 16.94 -10.54
N SER A 15 -25.32 18.01 -10.83
CA SER A 15 -24.04 18.28 -10.16
C SER A 15 -24.28 18.31 -8.66
N THR A 16 -23.52 17.51 -7.92
CA THR A 16 -23.51 17.52 -6.45
C THR A 16 -22.78 18.75 -5.89
N ASN A 17 -22.21 19.57 -6.77
CA ASN A 17 -21.51 20.79 -6.43
C ASN A 17 -22.49 21.97 -6.26
N PRO A 18 -22.44 22.73 -5.13
CA PRO A 18 -23.20 23.97 -4.98
C PRO A 18 -22.86 25.06 -6.03
N TYR A 19 -21.79 24.89 -6.81
CA TYR A 19 -21.32 25.81 -7.85
C TYR A 19 -21.64 25.39 -9.30
N GLY A 20 -22.36 24.28 -9.53
CA GLY A 20 -22.96 23.94 -10.84
C GLY A 20 -22.03 23.43 -11.95
N ASN A 21 -20.73 23.27 -11.71
CA ASN A 21 -19.79 22.68 -12.67
C ASN A 21 -19.66 21.15 -12.46
N TYR A 22 -19.48 20.39 -13.55
CA TYR A 22 -19.19 18.95 -13.51
C TYR A 22 -17.75 18.70 -13.06
N THR A 23 -17.57 17.94 -11.98
CA THR A 23 -16.31 17.75 -11.27
C THR A 23 -15.94 16.27 -11.21
N VAL A 24 -14.70 15.96 -10.81
CA VAL A 24 -14.25 14.58 -10.57
C VAL A 24 -15.08 13.86 -9.50
N VAL A 25 -15.76 14.59 -8.61
CA VAL A 25 -16.60 14.00 -7.57
C VAL A 25 -17.96 13.57 -8.12
N ASP A 26 -18.43 14.18 -9.22
CA ASP A 26 -19.70 13.80 -9.85
C ASP A 26 -19.62 12.44 -10.56
N THR A 27 -18.42 11.89 -10.78
CA THR A 27 -18.23 10.50 -11.27
C THR A 27 -18.24 9.47 -10.14
N VAL A 28 -18.24 9.90 -8.88
CA VAL A 28 -18.14 9.02 -7.71
C VAL A 28 -19.55 8.57 -7.28
N PRO A 29 -19.77 7.28 -6.99
CA PRO A 29 -21.05 6.79 -6.47
C PRO A 29 -21.49 7.48 -5.16
N GLU A 30 -22.80 7.68 -4.98
CA GLU A 30 -23.35 8.40 -3.81
C GLU A 30 -22.91 7.83 -2.45
N ASN A 31 -22.75 6.50 -2.37
CA ASN A 31 -22.30 5.81 -1.17
C ASN A 31 -20.84 6.12 -0.78
N MET A 32 -20.07 6.77 -1.64
CA MET A 32 -18.67 7.15 -1.42
C MET A 32 -18.47 8.64 -1.15
N LEU A 33 -19.46 9.48 -1.48
CA LEU A 33 -19.35 10.95 -1.43
C LEU A 33 -18.96 11.48 -0.04
N HIS A 34 -19.43 10.83 1.03
CA HIS A 34 -19.14 11.21 2.41
C HIS A 34 -17.65 11.09 2.80
N MET A 35 -16.84 10.36 2.04
CA MET A 35 -15.40 10.20 2.26
C MET A 35 -14.56 11.16 1.43
N VAL A 36 -15.13 11.75 0.38
CA VAL A 36 -14.42 12.62 -0.55
C VAL A 36 -14.20 13.98 0.09
N HIS A 37 -12.95 14.45 0.13
CA HIS A 37 -12.63 15.75 0.67
C HIS A 37 -13.16 16.88 -0.23
N ALA A 38 -13.63 17.98 0.37
CA ALA A 38 -14.14 19.16 -0.35
C ALA A 38 -13.13 19.74 -1.37
N HIS A 39 -11.83 19.53 -1.14
CA HIS A 39 -10.75 19.89 -2.06
C HIS A 39 -10.93 19.30 -3.47
N TRP A 40 -11.49 18.10 -3.60
CA TRP A 40 -11.61 17.44 -4.91
C TRP A 40 -12.72 18.02 -5.80
N TYR A 41 -13.67 18.78 -5.22
CA TYR A 41 -14.76 19.42 -5.98
C TYR A 41 -14.29 20.57 -6.90
N GLN A 42 -13.03 20.98 -6.83
CA GLN A 42 -12.51 22.03 -7.72
C GLN A 42 -11.88 21.49 -9.00
N PHE A 43 -11.68 20.16 -9.11
CA PHE A 43 -10.97 19.55 -10.23
C PHE A 43 -11.93 18.92 -11.25
N PRO A 44 -11.65 19.07 -12.56
CA PRO A 44 -12.39 18.37 -13.60
C PRO A 44 -12.05 16.87 -13.60
N PRO A 45 -12.95 16.01 -14.12
CA PRO A 45 -12.66 14.59 -14.28
C PRO A 45 -11.47 14.35 -15.22
N MET A 46 -10.72 13.29 -14.94
CA MET A 46 -9.55 12.92 -15.74
C MET A 46 -9.95 12.43 -17.15
N ASN A 47 -9.09 12.65 -18.15
CA ASN A 47 -9.35 12.20 -19.52
C ASN A 47 -9.43 10.66 -19.60
N PRO A 48 -10.38 10.08 -20.35
CA PRO A 48 -10.52 8.63 -20.55
C PRO A 48 -9.21 7.89 -20.91
N LEU A 49 -8.32 8.54 -21.68
CA LEU A 49 -7.04 7.97 -22.08
C LEU A 49 -6.12 7.65 -20.88
N TRP A 50 -6.15 8.48 -19.84
CA TRP A 50 -5.29 8.30 -18.66
C TRP A 50 -5.69 7.06 -17.87
N TYR A 51 -6.99 6.75 -17.76
CA TYR A 51 -7.43 5.52 -17.11
C TYR A 51 -6.90 4.28 -17.83
N GLY A 52 -6.92 4.28 -19.16
CA GLY A 52 -6.34 3.21 -19.98
C GLY A 52 -4.83 3.08 -19.81
N LEU A 53 -4.10 4.21 -19.81
CA LEU A 53 -2.64 4.22 -19.61
C LEU A 53 -2.24 3.73 -18.22
N LEU A 54 -2.94 4.19 -17.17
CA LEU A 54 -2.73 3.76 -15.79
C LEU A 54 -3.04 2.27 -15.62
N GLY A 55 -4.18 1.80 -16.15
CA GLY A 55 -4.56 0.39 -16.12
C GLY A 55 -3.54 -0.51 -16.82
N PHE A 56 -3.05 -0.11 -18.00
CA PHE A 56 -2.01 -0.82 -18.73
C PHE A 56 -0.70 -0.88 -17.92
N TRP A 57 -0.21 0.27 -17.46
CA TRP A 57 1.03 0.37 -16.69
C TRP A 57 0.97 -0.47 -15.40
N MET A 58 -0.11 -0.37 -14.64
CA MET A 58 -0.28 -1.10 -13.38
C MET A 58 -0.45 -2.60 -13.59
N THR A 59 -1.01 -3.02 -14.73
CA THR A 59 -1.03 -4.44 -15.11
C THR A 59 0.37 -4.96 -15.41
N VAL A 60 1.19 -4.22 -16.15
CA VAL A 60 2.59 -4.59 -16.43
C VAL A 60 3.39 -4.67 -15.13
N MET A 61 3.36 -3.63 -14.30
CA MET A 61 4.09 -3.61 -13.03
C MET A 61 3.58 -4.66 -12.04
N GLY A 62 2.26 -4.83 -11.95
CA GLY A 62 1.63 -5.83 -11.08
C GLY A 62 2.02 -7.26 -11.47
N THR A 63 1.96 -7.60 -12.77
CA THR A 63 2.36 -8.93 -13.26
C THR A 63 3.84 -9.20 -13.06
N LEU A 64 4.71 -8.23 -13.36
CA LEU A 64 6.14 -8.34 -13.11
C LEU A 64 6.46 -8.54 -11.63
N SER A 65 5.80 -7.77 -10.74
CA SER A 65 6.02 -7.87 -9.30
C SER A 65 5.51 -9.20 -8.74
N VAL A 66 4.31 -9.62 -9.11
CA VAL A 66 3.75 -10.92 -8.68
C VAL A 66 4.63 -12.07 -9.15
N ALA A 67 5.03 -12.09 -10.42
CA ALA A 67 5.90 -13.13 -10.97
C ALA A 67 7.29 -13.11 -10.34
N GLY A 68 7.91 -11.93 -10.23
CA GLY A 68 9.25 -11.76 -9.66
C GLY A 68 9.32 -12.20 -8.19
N ASN A 69 8.39 -11.72 -7.37
CA ASN A 69 8.34 -12.09 -5.95
C ASN A 69 7.96 -13.57 -5.76
N PHE A 70 7.10 -14.14 -6.62
CA PHE A 70 6.81 -15.57 -6.61
C PHE A 70 8.06 -16.41 -6.90
N VAL A 71 8.88 -16.02 -7.89
CA VAL A 71 10.15 -16.71 -8.20
C VAL A 71 11.10 -16.65 -7.02
N VAL A 72 11.22 -15.51 -6.34
CA VAL A 72 12.04 -15.36 -5.14
C VAL A 72 11.59 -16.35 -4.05
N ILE A 73 10.30 -16.35 -3.70
CA ILE A 73 9.73 -17.28 -2.72
C ILE A 73 9.99 -18.74 -3.13
N TRP A 74 9.75 -19.08 -4.39
CA TRP A 74 9.95 -20.42 -4.94
C TRP A 74 11.39 -20.92 -4.81
N VAL A 75 12.38 -20.09 -5.15
CA VAL A 75 13.81 -20.43 -5.07
C VAL A 75 14.22 -20.71 -3.61
N PHE A 76 13.81 -19.84 -2.68
CA PHE A 76 14.16 -20.00 -1.26
C PHE A 76 13.48 -21.21 -0.60
N MET A 77 12.29 -21.60 -1.05
CA MET A 77 11.61 -22.80 -0.56
C MET A 77 12.31 -24.09 -1.02
N ASN A 78 12.79 -24.12 -2.27
CA ASN A 78 13.39 -25.30 -2.90
C ASN A 78 14.88 -25.50 -2.56
N THR A 79 15.63 -24.44 -2.28
CA THR A 79 17.07 -24.55 -2.00
C THR A 79 17.37 -24.53 -0.50
N LYS A 80 17.56 -25.71 0.10
CA LYS A 80 17.89 -25.85 1.54
C LYS A 80 19.17 -25.10 1.96
N SER A 81 20.15 -25.01 1.06
CA SER A 81 21.42 -24.29 1.29
C SER A 81 21.24 -22.78 1.57
N LEU A 82 20.13 -22.20 1.11
CA LEU A 82 19.84 -20.76 1.25
C LEU A 82 19.04 -20.43 2.51
N ARG A 83 18.78 -21.39 3.42
CA ARG A 83 17.97 -21.16 4.64
C ARG A 83 18.79 -20.51 5.76
N THR A 84 19.23 -19.28 5.53
CA THR A 84 19.92 -18.46 6.52
C THR A 84 18.96 -17.43 7.14
N PRO A 85 19.22 -16.94 8.37
CA PRO A 85 18.38 -15.95 9.04
C PRO A 85 18.22 -14.64 8.24
N ALA A 86 19.27 -14.21 7.54
CA ALA A 86 19.20 -13.04 6.65
C ALA A 86 18.26 -13.28 5.46
N ASN A 87 18.27 -14.49 4.89
CA ASN A 87 17.41 -14.84 3.76
C ASN A 87 15.94 -14.97 4.17
N LEU A 88 15.63 -15.28 5.43
CA LEU A 88 14.25 -15.25 5.94
C LEU A 88 13.64 -13.85 5.89
N LEU A 89 14.42 -12.80 6.14
CA LEU A 89 13.96 -11.41 6.02
C LEU A 89 13.66 -11.04 4.55
N VAL A 90 14.49 -11.51 3.61
CA VAL A 90 14.27 -11.33 2.17
C VAL A 90 13.01 -12.06 1.71
N VAL A 91 12.77 -13.27 2.22
CA VAL A 91 11.52 -14.01 1.93
C VAL A 91 10.30 -13.26 2.51
N ASN A 92 10.41 -12.69 3.71
CA ASN A 92 9.32 -11.89 4.28
C ASN A 92 8.98 -10.67 3.40
N LEU A 93 10.00 -9.97 2.90
CA LEU A 93 9.84 -8.87 1.95
C LEU A 93 9.14 -9.32 0.66
N ALA A 94 9.58 -10.44 0.08
CA ALA A 94 8.95 -10.97 -1.13
C ALA A 94 7.49 -11.38 -0.90
N ILE A 95 7.17 -11.91 0.28
CA ILE A 95 5.80 -12.25 0.67
C ILE A 95 4.94 -10.98 0.77
N SER A 96 5.41 -9.93 1.45
CA SER A 96 4.64 -8.68 1.58
C SER A 96 4.42 -8.00 0.22
N ASP A 97 5.45 -7.95 -0.64
CA ASP A 97 5.32 -7.35 -1.97
C ASP A 97 4.42 -8.16 -2.91
N PHE A 98 4.45 -9.50 -2.82
CA PHE A 98 3.55 -10.38 -3.56
C PHE A 98 2.08 -10.14 -3.17
N PHE A 99 1.76 -10.14 -1.88
CA PHE A 99 0.40 -9.92 -1.41
C PHE A 99 -0.08 -8.49 -1.65
N MET A 100 0.81 -7.50 -1.54
CA MET A 100 0.50 -6.11 -1.88
C MET A 100 0.01 -6.00 -3.32
N MET A 101 0.77 -6.50 -4.29
CA MET A 101 0.36 -6.39 -5.70
C MET A 101 -0.84 -7.28 -6.02
N LEU A 102 -0.93 -8.47 -5.43
CA LEU A 102 -2.09 -9.36 -5.62
C LEU A 102 -3.40 -8.72 -5.13
N THR A 103 -3.36 -7.97 -4.03
CA THR A 103 -4.56 -7.35 -3.45
C THR A 103 -4.86 -5.97 -4.04
N MET A 104 -3.86 -5.22 -4.49
CA MET A 104 -4.03 -3.85 -5.00
C MET A 104 -4.29 -3.80 -6.51
N THR A 105 -3.64 -4.64 -7.32
CA THR A 105 -3.72 -4.56 -8.79
C THR A 105 -5.13 -4.87 -9.33
N PRO A 106 -5.84 -5.93 -8.90
CA PRO A 106 -7.16 -6.25 -9.46
C PRO A 106 -8.23 -5.18 -9.18
N PRO A 107 -8.41 -4.68 -7.93
CA PRO A 107 -9.36 -3.59 -7.66
C PRO A 107 -9.06 -2.34 -8.49
N LEU A 108 -7.78 -1.96 -8.59
CA LEU A 108 -7.38 -0.80 -9.37
C LEU A 108 -7.72 -0.97 -10.86
N LEU A 109 -7.48 -2.14 -11.44
CA LEU A 109 -7.80 -2.40 -12.85
C LEU A 109 -9.31 -2.33 -13.11
N VAL A 110 -10.12 -2.87 -12.18
CA VAL A 110 -11.58 -2.76 -12.25
C VAL A 110 -12.00 -1.29 -12.21
N ASN A 111 -11.53 -0.53 -11.23
CA ASN A 111 -11.90 0.89 -11.11
C ASN A 111 -11.39 1.72 -12.30
N ALA A 112 -10.21 1.41 -12.84
CA ALA A 112 -9.68 2.05 -14.03
C ALA A 112 -10.55 1.78 -15.28
N TYR A 113 -11.14 0.59 -15.39
CA TYR A 113 -12.08 0.27 -16.48
C TYR A 113 -13.37 1.09 -16.37
N TRP A 114 -13.88 1.30 -15.16
CA TRP A 114 -15.10 2.08 -14.90
C TRP A 114 -14.85 3.60 -14.80
N GLY A 115 -13.59 4.03 -14.69
CA GLY A 115 -13.22 5.44 -14.55
C GLY A 115 -13.53 6.06 -13.18
N THR A 116 -13.88 5.23 -12.17
CA THR A 116 -14.24 5.67 -10.81
C THR A 116 -14.21 4.48 -9.84
N TRP A 117 -14.22 4.75 -8.54
CA TRP A 117 -14.23 3.74 -7.49
C TRP A 117 -15.63 3.16 -7.32
N ILE A 118 -15.85 1.95 -7.82
CA ILE A 118 -17.17 1.29 -7.81
C ILE A 118 -17.34 0.26 -6.69
N LEU A 119 -16.26 -0.14 -6.01
CA LEU A 119 -16.28 -1.24 -5.05
C LEU A 119 -16.95 -0.87 -3.71
N GLY A 120 -17.31 0.40 -3.52
CA GLY A 120 -17.99 0.90 -2.33
C GLY A 120 -17.04 1.25 -1.18
N ALA A 121 -17.62 1.81 -0.11
CA ALA A 121 -16.88 2.47 0.97
C ALA A 121 -16.04 1.49 1.79
N PHE A 122 -16.63 0.38 2.21
CA PHE A 122 -15.93 -0.63 2.98
C PHE A 122 -14.72 -1.22 2.23
N PHE A 123 -14.85 -1.48 0.92
CA PHE A 123 -13.74 -1.97 0.12
C PHE A 123 -12.64 -0.92 -0.09
N CYS A 124 -12.97 0.37 -0.09
CA CYS A 124 -11.99 1.46 -0.12
C CYS A 124 -11.14 1.47 1.15
N GLU A 125 -11.78 1.30 2.33
CA GLU A 125 -11.07 1.19 3.61
C GLU A 125 -10.18 -0.05 3.66
N VAL A 126 -10.69 -1.21 3.22
CA VAL A 126 -9.91 -2.45 3.15
C VAL A 126 -8.75 -2.33 2.16
N TYR A 127 -8.96 -1.70 1.01
CA TYR A 127 -7.91 -1.46 0.01
C TYR A 127 -6.78 -0.61 0.61
N ALA A 128 -7.13 0.53 1.18
CA ALA A 128 -6.16 1.43 1.78
C ALA A 128 -5.45 0.80 2.99
N PHE A 129 -6.16 -0.02 3.77
CA PHE A 129 -5.58 -0.83 4.85
C PHE A 129 -4.55 -1.82 4.34
N LEU A 130 -4.90 -2.66 3.36
CA LEU A 130 -4.00 -3.69 2.83
C LEU A 130 -2.77 -3.05 2.17
N GLY A 131 -2.95 -1.98 1.40
CA GLY A 131 -1.84 -1.23 0.81
C GLY A 131 -0.91 -0.63 1.87
N SER A 132 -1.48 0.02 2.90
CA SER A 132 -0.70 0.56 4.02
C SER A 132 0.01 -0.55 4.81
N PHE A 133 -0.68 -1.65 5.07
CA PHE A 133 -0.21 -2.76 5.90
C PHE A 133 0.98 -3.47 5.26
N PHE A 134 0.82 -3.96 4.03
CA PHE A 134 1.91 -4.64 3.32
C PHE A 134 3.05 -3.67 2.99
N GLY A 135 2.76 -2.42 2.63
CA GLY A 135 3.78 -1.40 2.41
C GLY A 135 4.63 -1.12 3.67
N CYS A 136 3.99 -1.01 4.84
CA CYS A 136 4.72 -0.85 6.10
C CYS A 136 5.57 -2.09 6.43
N VAL A 137 5.04 -3.30 6.22
CA VAL A 137 5.80 -4.54 6.45
C VAL A 137 7.03 -4.60 5.55
N SER A 138 6.92 -4.20 4.27
CA SER A 138 8.05 -4.16 3.33
C SER A 138 9.12 -3.16 3.79
N ILE A 139 8.74 -1.94 4.19
CA ILE A 139 9.69 -0.94 4.69
C ILE A 139 10.44 -1.43 5.93
N TRP A 140 9.72 -1.96 6.92
CA TRP A 140 10.35 -2.51 8.13
C TRP A 140 11.25 -3.71 7.82
N SER A 141 10.86 -4.57 6.88
CA SER A 141 11.71 -5.67 6.42
C SER A 141 13.01 -5.15 5.81
N MET A 142 12.97 -4.10 4.98
CA MET A 142 14.16 -3.45 4.44
C MET A 142 15.06 -2.85 5.53
N VAL A 143 14.46 -2.27 6.58
CA VAL A 143 15.21 -1.76 7.75
C VAL A 143 15.95 -2.91 8.45
N PHE A 144 15.29 -4.03 8.71
CA PHE A 144 15.92 -5.19 9.36
C PHE A 144 17.01 -5.83 8.49
N ILE A 145 16.81 -5.90 7.17
CA ILE A 145 17.83 -6.38 6.23
C ILE A 145 19.05 -5.45 6.28
N THR A 146 18.83 -4.13 6.21
CA THR A 146 19.91 -3.14 6.28
C THR A 146 20.67 -3.21 7.60
N ALA A 147 19.96 -3.35 8.71
CA ALA A 147 20.53 -3.52 10.04
C ALA A 147 21.41 -4.79 10.16
N ASP A 148 20.93 -5.92 9.64
CA ASP A 148 21.70 -7.16 9.60
C ASP A 148 22.98 -7.00 8.76
N ARG A 149 22.86 -6.41 7.56
CA ARG A 149 24.03 -6.12 6.71
C ARG A 149 25.03 -5.19 7.40
N TYR A 150 24.55 -4.17 8.10
CA TYR A 150 25.40 -3.27 8.88
C TYR A 150 26.16 -4.02 9.99
N ASN A 151 25.48 -4.86 10.78
CA ASN A 151 26.12 -5.63 11.85
C ASN A 151 27.20 -6.58 11.30
N VAL A 152 26.90 -7.31 10.22
CA VAL A 152 27.85 -8.24 9.59
C VAL A 152 29.08 -7.50 9.04
N ILE A 153 28.89 -6.36 8.39
CA ILE A 153 29.98 -5.63 7.71
C ILE A 153 30.82 -4.80 8.70
N VAL A 154 30.18 -4.09 9.63
CA VAL A 154 30.85 -3.10 10.48
C VAL A 154 31.33 -3.70 11.80
N LYS A 155 30.53 -4.57 12.43
CA LYS A 155 30.87 -5.17 13.73
C LYS A 155 31.60 -6.52 13.58
N GLY A 156 31.50 -7.17 12.40
CA GLY A 156 32.28 -8.36 12.07
C GLY A 156 32.14 -9.47 13.11
N VAL A 157 33.27 -10.04 13.57
CA VAL A 157 33.33 -11.15 14.54
C VAL A 157 32.85 -10.75 15.96
N ALA A 158 32.74 -9.46 16.25
CA ALA A 158 32.22 -8.94 17.52
C ALA A 158 30.69 -8.78 17.52
N ALA A 159 30.01 -8.98 16.39
CA ALA A 159 28.56 -9.00 16.34
C ALA A 159 28.01 -10.35 16.83
N GLU A 160 26.96 -10.32 17.66
CA GLU A 160 26.16 -11.52 17.85
C GLU A 160 25.51 -11.92 16.50
N PRO A 161 25.74 -13.15 16.02
CA PRO A 161 25.18 -13.59 14.76
C PRO A 161 23.66 -13.66 14.86
N LEU A 162 22.97 -13.17 13.82
CA LEU A 162 21.52 -13.23 13.75
C LEU A 162 21.06 -14.69 13.83
N THR A 163 20.37 -15.05 14.90
CA THR A 163 19.81 -16.40 15.04
C THR A 163 18.50 -16.52 14.26
N SER A 164 18.16 -17.73 13.79
CA SER A 164 16.88 -17.98 13.10
C SER A 164 15.67 -17.62 13.97
N GLY A 165 15.77 -17.84 15.29
CA GLY A 165 14.73 -17.45 16.25
C GLY A 165 14.59 -15.92 16.36
N GLY A 166 15.71 -15.19 16.43
CA GLY A 166 15.70 -13.73 16.44
C GLY A 166 15.13 -13.12 15.15
N ALA A 167 15.46 -13.69 13.98
CA ALA A 167 14.88 -13.27 12.71
C ALA A 167 13.36 -13.46 12.67
N MET A 168 12.86 -14.62 13.10
CA MET A 168 11.42 -14.90 13.17
C MET A 168 10.71 -13.96 14.16
N MET A 169 11.31 -13.68 15.31
CA MET A 169 10.76 -12.75 16.30
C MET A 169 10.66 -11.32 15.75
N ARG A 170 11.67 -10.84 15.02
CA ARG A 170 11.65 -9.52 14.35
C ARG A 170 10.57 -9.45 13.28
N ILE A 171 10.41 -10.53 12.49
CA ILE A 171 9.33 -10.64 11.52
C ILE A 171 7.99 -10.57 12.25
N ALA A 172 7.72 -11.45 13.21
CA ALA A 172 6.46 -11.46 13.95
C ALA A 172 6.16 -10.09 14.63
N GLY A 173 7.17 -9.46 15.22
CA GLY A 173 7.07 -8.11 15.79
C GLY A 173 6.72 -7.05 14.76
N THR A 174 7.29 -7.13 13.55
CA THR A 174 6.95 -6.24 12.43
C THR A 174 5.49 -6.37 12.04
N TRP A 175 5.00 -7.61 11.86
CA TRP A 175 3.61 -7.86 11.48
C TRP A 175 2.65 -7.36 12.57
N ALA A 176 2.93 -7.63 13.85
CA ALA A 176 2.12 -7.13 14.96
C ALA A 176 2.15 -5.60 15.06
N PHE A 177 3.31 -4.97 14.92
CA PHE A 177 3.48 -3.52 14.97
C PHE A 177 2.73 -2.83 13.82
N THR A 178 2.88 -3.34 12.60
CA THR A 178 2.20 -2.79 11.42
C THR A 178 0.69 -2.99 11.47
N LEU A 179 0.20 -4.10 12.01
CA LEU A 179 -1.23 -4.28 12.32
C LEU A 179 -1.71 -3.25 13.34
N ALA A 180 -1.01 -3.10 14.47
CA ALA A 180 -1.34 -2.10 15.48
C ALA A 180 -1.32 -0.67 14.92
N TRP A 181 -0.53 -0.42 13.87
CA TRP A 181 -0.45 0.88 13.20
C TRP A 181 -1.52 1.12 12.13
N CYS A 182 -2.02 0.06 11.49
CA CYS A 182 -2.97 0.16 10.39
C CYS A 182 -4.42 -0.08 10.82
N LEU A 183 -4.65 -0.66 12.01
CA LEU A 183 -5.99 -0.85 12.57
C LEU A 183 -6.68 0.42 13.12
N PRO A 184 -5.99 1.40 13.75
CA PRO A 184 -6.65 2.54 14.38
C PRO A 184 -7.60 3.37 13.49
N PRO A 185 -7.35 3.55 12.17
CA PRO A 185 -8.30 4.20 11.27
C PRO A 185 -9.69 3.55 11.20
N PHE A 186 -9.82 2.24 11.46
CA PHE A 186 -11.13 1.57 11.56
C PHE A 186 -11.88 1.90 12.85
N PHE A 187 -11.17 2.35 13.89
CA PHE A 187 -11.72 2.67 15.20
C PHE A 187 -11.85 4.19 15.45
N GLY A 188 -11.77 5.00 14.38
CA GLY A 188 -11.95 6.45 14.42
C GLY A 188 -10.69 7.27 14.67
N TRP A 189 -9.52 6.63 14.82
CA TRP A 189 -8.24 7.37 14.84
C TRP A 189 -7.68 7.46 13.41
N ASN A 190 -7.99 8.57 12.74
CA ASN A 190 -7.78 8.78 11.30
C ASN A 190 -8.87 8.08 10.45
N ARG A 191 -8.80 8.21 9.12
CA ARG A 191 -9.73 7.64 8.14
C ARG A 191 -9.00 7.26 6.85
N TYR A 192 -9.53 6.25 6.17
CA TYR A 192 -9.15 5.93 4.80
C TYR A 192 -10.05 6.70 3.83
N VAL A 193 -9.46 7.28 2.79
CA VAL A 193 -10.15 8.17 1.84
C VAL A 193 -9.74 7.82 0.42
N PRO A 194 -10.62 8.05 -0.57
CA PRO A 194 -10.25 7.89 -1.98
C PRO A 194 -9.18 8.92 -2.38
N GLU A 195 -8.25 8.48 -3.23
CA GLU A 195 -7.25 9.34 -3.87
C GLU A 195 -7.90 10.30 -4.86
N GLY A 196 -7.19 11.37 -5.23
CA GLY A 196 -7.69 12.37 -6.19
C GLY A 196 -8.01 11.85 -7.58
N ASN A 197 -7.46 10.69 -7.96
CA ASN A 197 -7.77 10.01 -9.23
C ASN A 197 -9.09 9.21 -9.14
N MET A 198 -9.67 9.04 -7.95
CA MET A 198 -10.85 8.22 -7.66
C MET A 198 -10.73 6.74 -8.11
N LEU A 199 -9.52 6.22 -8.28
CA LEU A 199 -9.23 4.84 -8.68
C LEU A 199 -8.67 3.97 -7.57
N ALA A 200 -8.11 4.62 -6.55
CA ALA A 200 -7.45 4.03 -5.42
C ALA A 200 -7.89 4.72 -4.12
N CYS A 201 -7.57 4.08 -3.00
CA CYS A 201 -7.83 4.62 -1.68
C CYS A 201 -6.56 4.57 -0.84
N GLU A 202 -6.35 5.62 -0.06
CA GLU A 202 -5.17 5.78 0.79
C GLU A 202 -5.54 6.23 2.20
N ARG A 203 -4.55 6.20 3.09
CA ARG A 203 -4.69 6.78 4.43
C ARG A 203 -4.67 8.30 4.30
N ASN A 204 -5.61 8.98 4.93
CA ASN A 204 -5.62 10.44 4.96
C ASN A 204 -4.30 10.98 5.55
N GLU A 205 -3.55 11.69 4.71
CA GLU A 205 -2.21 12.21 4.98
C GLU A 205 -2.17 13.12 6.20
N HIS A 206 -3.15 14.01 6.38
CA HIS A 206 -3.18 14.95 7.51
C HIS A 206 -3.23 14.25 8.87
N GLY A 207 -3.94 13.13 8.98
CA GLY A 207 -3.91 12.32 10.19
C GLY A 207 -2.69 11.38 10.26
N ALA A 208 -2.10 11.03 9.11
CA ALA A 208 -0.98 10.11 9.04
C ALA A 208 0.29 10.74 9.63
N TRP A 209 0.55 12.03 9.35
CA TRP A 209 1.68 12.78 9.91
C TRP A 209 1.64 12.90 11.43
N VAL A 210 0.45 13.12 12.00
CA VAL A 210 0.27 13.19 13.47
C VAL A 210 0.56 11.84 14.12
N ALA A 211 0.23 10.75 13.42
CA ALA A 211 0.48 9.41 13.89
C ALA A 211 1.99 9.05 13.74
N THR A 212 2.58 9.22 12.56
CA THR A 212 3.94 8.73 12.27
C THR A 212 5.04 9.36 13.12
N GLN A 213 4.82 10.54 13.68
CA GLN A 213 5.77 11.19 14.59
C GLN A 213 5.96 10.46 15.94
N GLY A 214 5.04 9.58 16.35
CA GLY A 214 5.17 8.78 17.57
C GLY A 214 5.83 7.42 17.34
N GLY A 215 5.11 6.49 16.70
CA GLY A 215 5.49 5.07 16.70
C GLY A 215 6.66 4.69 15.79
N GLY A 216 6.79 5.32 14.61
CA GLY A 216 7.86 4.99 13.65
C GLY A 216 9.24 5.45 14.13
N VAL A 217 9.29 6.65 14.72
CA VAL A 217 10.52 7.24 15.27
C VAL A 217 10.94 6.54 16.56
N GLU A 218 10.00 6.16 17.43
CA GLU A 218 10.30 5.39 18.64
C GLU A 218 10.82 3.99 18.33
N MET A 219 10.22 3.27 17.38
CA MET A 219 10.72 1.96 16.94
C MET A 219 12.09 2.08 16.29
N MET A 220 12.33 3.11 15.47
CA MET A 220 13.66 3.34 14.89
C MET A 220 14.70 3.71 15.96
N ASN A 221 14.32 4.49 16.97
CA ASN A 221 15.17 4.79 18.14
C ASN A 221 15.42 3.54 19.01
N PHE A 222 14.43 2.68 19.20
CA PHE A 222 14.57 1.40 19.90
C PHE A 222 15.53 0.48 19.15
N LEU A 223 15.37 0.34 17.83
CA LEU A 223 16.28 -0.42 16.98
C LEU A 223 17.69 0.16 16.95
N LEU A 224 17.85 1.47 16.94
CA LEU A 224 19.16 2.11 17.06
C LEU A 224 19.82 1.77 18.40
N LYS A 225 19.07 1.78 19.51
CA LYS A 225 19.60 1.37 20.82
C LYS A 225 19.99 -0.11 20.86
N GLU A 226 19.11 -0.99 20.37
CA GLU A 226 19.30 -2.44 20.42
C GLU A 226 20.37 -2.95 19.45
N LEU A 227 20.50 -2.34 18.26
CA LEU A 227 21.45 -2.76 17.22
C LEU A 227 22.78 -2.02 17.27
N VAL A 228 22.79 -0.72 17.64
CA VAL A 228 24.03 0.09 17.67
C VAL A 228 24.69 0.03 19.04
N GLY A 229 23.97 -0.26 20.12
CA GLY A 229 24.54 -0.39 21.46
C GLY A 229 25.01 0.95 22.02
N ARG A 230 24.16 1.97 21.95
CA ARG A 230 24.33 3.25 22.65
C ARG A 230 23.26 3.43 23.71
#